data_AF-A0A1H6E9V5-F1
#
_entry.id   AF-A0A1H6E9V5-F1
#
_cell.length_a   1.000
_cell.length_b   1.000
_cell.length_c   1.000
_cell.angle_alpha   90.00
_cell.angle_beta   90.00
_cell.angle_gamma   90.00
#
_symmetry.space_group_name_H-M   'P 1'
#
loop_
_entity.id
_entity.type
_entity.pdbx_description
1 polymer ?
#
loop_
_entity_poly.entity_id
_entity_poly.type
_entity_poly.pdbx_seq_one_letter_code
_entity_poly.pdbx_strand_id
1 'polypeptide(L)'
;MRIRRVAVLVAVLSGLLGLYSPAPVMADPGPAELRKLTRQAKQLSDRYRGQIQLLEEIRIQAKKATDTSGDLQAQLKAAQSEVARIAQTSYMVGPIDGMQLMAPNADPYQVLGQAANMTYMAQERTKRVESIQKLIDESKEAKLNANEKIEKLRKEIKAMEAKRKEVDRLLNKFGFQQPGGAEGLTPRLISVRAAIMANFPMRYGVGCLRPGDPGEHGKGRACDFMMSRGGTMAAGADAANGDALAAWLIKNGPRLGVMYIIWKQRYYDIRSGGGWDPMSNRGGVTANHYDHVHVSVF
;
A
#
# COMPACT_ATOMS: atom_id res chain seq x y z
N MET A 1 -34.56 -22.99 63.46
CA MET A 1 -33.79 -24.21 63.14
C MET A 1 -34.01 -24.55 61.67
N ARG A 2 -32.95 -24.91 60.93
CA ARG A 2 -32.86 -25.33 59.51
C ARG A 2 -32.57 -24.27 58.44
N ILE A 3 -31.26 -24.02 58.35
CA ILE A 3 -30.44 -23.63 57.20
C ILE A 3 -30.77 -24.48 55.96
N ARG A 4 -30.90 -23.86 54.77
CA ARG A 4 -30.49 -24.46 53.49
C ARG A 4 -29.80 -23.42 52.60
N ARG A 5 -28.64 -23.83 52.11
CA ARG A 5 -27.57 -23.05 51.49
C ARG A 5 -27.93 -22.66 50.06
N VAL A 6 -27.58 -21.42 49.71
CA VAL A 6 -27.50 -20.93 48.33
C VAL A 6 -26.26 -21.57 47.69
N ALA A 7 -26.46 -22.36 46.64
CA ALA A 7 -25.37 -22.85 45.80
C ALA A 7 -25.21 -21.88 44.63
N VAL A 8 -24.16 -21.05 44.66
CA VAL A 8 -23.72 -20.26 43.51
C VAL A 8 -22.88 -21.19 42.64
N LEU A 9 -23.43 -21.54 41.47
CA LEU A 9 -22.71 -22.26 40.41
C LEU A 9 -21.71 -21.30 39.76
N VAL A 10 -20.42 -21.51 40.03
CA VAL A 10 -19.33 -21.01 39.20
C VAL A 10 -19.23 -21.95 37.99
N ALA A 11 -19.77 -21.51 36.85
CA ALA A 11 -19.57 -22.16 35.57
C ALA A 11 -19.10 -21.12 34.56
N VAL A 12 -17.79 -20.90 34.50
CA VAL A 12 -17.15 -20.18 33.39
C VAL A 12 -15.92 -20.98 32.96
N LEU A 13 -15.81 -21.17 31.65
CA LEU A 13 -14.72 -21.82 30.89
C LEU A 13 -14.82 -23.34 30.72
N SER A 14 -15.84 -23.79 30.00
CA SER A 14 -15.75 -24.98 29.14
C SER A 14 -16.64 -24.76 27.93
N GLY A 15 -16.06 -24.34 26.81
CA GLY A 15 -16.83 -24.19 25.57
C GLY A 15 -16.29 -23.15 24.60
N LEU A 16 -15.05 -23.33 24.14
CA LEU A 16 -14.56 -22.75 22.87
C LEU A 16 -13.41 -23.61 22.32
N LEU A 17 -13.60 -24.93 22.35
CA LEU A 17 -12.90 -25.87 21.47
C LEU A 17 -13.93 -26.38 20.45
N GLY A 18 -14.48 -25.42 19.68
CA GLY A 18 -15.18 -25.77 18.45
C GLY A 18 -14.15 -26.30 17.47
N LEU A 19 -14.34 -27.55 17.03
CA LEU A 19 -13.60 -28.19 15.96
C LEU A 19 -13.64 -27.31 14.72
N TYR A 20 -12.64 -26.44 14.58
CA TYR A 20 -12.38 -25.71 13.36
C TYR A 20 -11.76 -26.72 12.39
N SER A 21 -12.57 -27.28 11.49
CA SER A 21 -12.02 -27.92 10.30
C SER A 21 -11.12 -26.89 9.62
N PRO A 22 -9.82 -27.14 9.42
CA PRO A 22 -9.01 -26.21 8.66
C PRO A 22 -9.56 -26.20 7.24
N ALA A 23 -10.26 -25.12 6.89
CA ALA A 23 -10.44 -24.75 5.50
C ALA A 23 -9.04 -24.82 4.85
N PRO A 24 -8.92 -25.26 3.59
CA PRO A 24 -7.63 -25.36 2.93
C PRO A 24 -6.96 -24.00 3.03
N VAL A 25 -5.93 -23.94 3.87
CA VAL A 25 -5.07 -22.76 3.98
C VAL A 25 -4.37 -22.71 2.64
N MET A 26 -4.94 -21.96 1.70
CA MET A 26 -4.14 -21.37 0.64
C MET A 26 -2.95 -20.75 1.36
N ALA A 27 -1.76 -21.32 1.15
CA ALA A 27 -0.54 -20.86 1.77
C ALA A 27 -0.49 -19.34 1.62
N ASP A 28 -0.48 -18.62 2.75
CA ASP A 28 -0.41 -17.17 2.70
C ASP A 28 0.81 -16.79 1.86
N PRO A 29 0.65 -15.92 0.85
CA PRO A 29 1.79 -15.37 0.15
C PRO A 29 2.62 -14.56 1.16
N GLY A 30 3.60 -15.24 1.76
CA GLY A 30 4.33 -14.73 2.91
C GLY A 30 5.45 -13.76 2.53
N PRO A 31 6.22 -13.27 3.52
CA PRO A 31 7.37 -12.37 3.32
C PRO A 31 8.40 -12.89 2.29
N ALA A 32 8.51 -14.21 2.12
CA ALA A 32 9.40 -14.83 1.14
C ALA A 32 8.96 -14.58 -0.32
N GLU A 33 7.65 -14.64 -0.59
CA GLU A 33 7.09 -14.37 -1.91
C GLU A 33 7.22 -12.89 -2.24
N LEU A 34 6.90 -11.99 -1.30
CA LEU A 34 7.11 -10.56 -1.48
C LEU A 34 8.58 -10.23 -1.81
N ARG A 35 9.56 -10.88 -1.13
CA ARG A 35 10.98 -10.71 -1.46
C ARG A 35 11.33 -11.17 -2.86
N LYS A 36 10.73 -12.27 -3.33
CA LYS A 36 10.91 -12.76 -4.71
C LYS A 36 10.31 -11.77 -5.72
N LEU A 37 9.05 -11.38 -5.53
CA LEU A 37 8.35 -10.42 -6.39
C LEU A 37 9.07 -9.06 -6.41
N THR A 38 9.57 -8.60 -5.27
CA THR A 38 10.38 -7.37 -5.18
C THR A 38 11.65 -7.44 -6.03
N ARG A 39 12.35 -8.59 -6.03
CA ARG A 39 13.53 -8.78 -6.88
C ARG A 39 13.18 -8.81 -8.36
N GLN A 40 12.10 -9.50 -8.73
CA GLN A 40 11.59 -9.53 -10.12
C GLN A 40 11.18 -8.12 -10.58
N ALA A 41 10.43 -7.39 -9.74
CA ALA A 41 10.01 -6.02 -10.03
C ALA A 41 11.20 -5.09 -10.25
N LYS A 42 12.24 -5.19 -9.40
CA LYS A 42 13.47 -4.43 -9.57
C LYS A 42 14.19 -4.77 -10.89
N GLN A 43 14.37 -6.05 -11.20
CA GLN A 43 15.01 -6.47 -12.45
C GLN A 43 14.27 -5.98 -13.70
N LEU A 44 12.93 -6.02 -13.67
CA LEU A 44 12.10 -5.48 -14.76
C LEU A 44 12.24 -3.96 -14.86
N SER A 45 12.19 -3.25 -13.73
CA SER A 45 12.37 -1.79 -13.68
C SER A 45 13.74 -1.35 -14.20
N ASP A 46 14.80 -2.04 -13.79
CA ASP A 46 16.18 -1.75 -14.20
C ASP A 46 16.38 -2.02 -15.70
N ARG A 47 15.86 -3.17 -16.19
CA ARG A 47 15.99 -3.58 -17.60
C ARG A 47 15.24 -2.65 -18.54
N TYR A 48 14.03 -2.24 -18.20
CA TYR A 48 13.24 -1.31 -19.03
C TYR A 48 13.51 0.17 -18.68
N ARG A 49 14.65 0.42 -18.00
CA ARG A 49 15.13 1.68 -17.44
C ARG A 49 14.01 2.60 -17.01
N GLY A 50 13.60 2.41 -15.76
CA GLY A 50 12.82 3.40 -15.02
C GLY A 50 11.44 3.59 -15.58
N GLN A 51 10.69 2.50 -15.74
CA GLN A 51 9.23 2.51 -15.74
C GLN A 51 8.67 1.11 -15.54
N ILE A 52 7.74 0.90 -14.62
CA ILE A 52 6.50 1.68 -14.51
C ILE A 52 6.36 2.24 -13.10
N GLN A 53 6.03 3.52 -12.96
CA GLN A 53 5.69 4.10 -11.65
C GLN A 53 4.65 3.23 -10.93
N LEU A 54 3.71 2.61 -11.64
CA LEU A 54 2.81 1.59 -11.13
C LEU A 54 3.51 0.39 -10.48
N LEU A 55 4.46 -0.27 -11.16
CA LEU A 55 5.07 -1.48 -10.59
C LEU A 55 5.82 -1.13 -9.30
N GLU A 56 6.51 0.00 -9.29
CA GLU A 56 7.19 0.51 -8.11
C GLU A 56 6.20 0.93 -7.02
N GLU A 57 5.10 1.59 -7.37
CA GLU A 57 4.03 1.98 -6.44
C GLU A 57 3.33 0.76 -5.85
N ILE A 58 2.95 -0.23 -6.66
CA ILE A 58 2.34 -1.48 -6.21
C ILE A 58 3.33 -2.23 -5.31
N ARG A 59 4.63 -2.25 -5.66
CA ARG A 59 5.67 -2.86 -4.83
C ARG A 59 5.76 -2.16 -3.46
N ILE A 60 5.76 -0.84 -3.43
CA ILE A 60 5.80 -0.05 -2.20
C ILE A 60 4.52 -0.29 -1.37
N GLN A 61 3.35 -0.30 -2.00
CA GLN A 61 2.07 -0.58 -1.34
C GLN A 61 2.02 -2.00 -0.76
N ALA A 62 2.45 -3.00 -1.53
CA ALA A 62 2.53 -4.38 -1.09
C ALA A 62 3.52 -4.53 0.07
N LYS A 63 4.67 -3.86 0.01
CA LYS A 63 5.63 -3.83 1.12
C LYS A 63 5.01 -3.22 2.37
N LYS A 64 4.44 -2.02 2.27
CA LYS A 64 3.83 -1.32 3.41
C LYS A 64 2.70 -2.15 4.05
N ALA A 65 1.82 -2.72 3.22
CA ALA A 65 0.73 -3.57 3.72
C ALA A 65 1.26 -4.84 4.42
N THR A 66 2.32 -5.45 3.89
CA THR A 66 2.96 -6.62 4.49
C THR A 66 3.66 -6.28 5.80
N ASP A 67 4.37 -5.13 5.87
CA ASP A 67 5.01 -4.65 7.10
C ASP A 67 3.94 -4.41 8.18
N THR A 68 2.87 -3.68 7.85
CA THR A 68 1.74 -3.43 8.78
C THR A 68 1.08 -4.73 9.26
N SER A 69 0.86 -5.70 8.36
CA SER A 69 0.34 -7.01 8.75
C SER A 69 1.30 -7.73 9.70
N GLY A 70 2.60 -7.64 9.48
CA GLY A 70 3.62 -8.24 10.36
C GLY A 70 3.62 -7.61 11.75
N ASP A 71 3.55 -6.29 11.82
CA ASP A 71 3.52 -5.53 13.07
C ASP A 71 2.26 -5.87 13.90
N LEU A 72 1.08 -5.91 13.27
CA LEU A 72 -0.18 -6.27 13.95
C LEU A 72 -0.18 -7.73 14.42
N GLN A 73 0.38 -8.65 13.63
CA GLN A 73 0.54 -10.05 14.06
C GLN A 73 1.51 -10.18 15.25
N ALA A 74 2.59 -9.40 15.29
CA ALA A 74 3.51 -9.36 16.41
C ALA A 74 2.83 -8.82 17.68
N GLN A 75 2.04 -7.75 17.56
CA GLN A 75 1.24 -7.19 18.66
C GLN A 75 0.20 -8.20 19.17
N LEU A 76 -0.52 -8.88 18.28
CA LEU A 76 -1.49 -9.90 18.65
C LEU A 76 -0.81 -11.05 19.41
N LYS A 77 0.32 -11.55 18.91
CA LYS A 77 1.09 -12.61 19.58
C LYS A 77 1.59 -12.17 20.95
N ALA A 78 2.07 -10.92 21.08
CA ALA A 78 2.48 -10.38 22.37
C ALA A 78 1.30 -10.28 23.36
N ALA A 79 0.14 -9.83 22.88
CA ALA A 79 -1.07 -9.74 23.71
C ALA A 79 -1.58 -11.12 24.15
N GLN A 80 -1.53 -12.12 23.27
CA GLN A 80 -1.85 -13.51 23.59
C GLN A 80 -0.90 -14.12 24.62
N SER A 81 0.41 -13.90 24.47
CA SER A 81 1.42 -14.34 25.44
C SER A 81 1.20 -13.72 26.82
N GLU A 82 0.79 -12.46 26.89
CA GLU A 82 0.49 -11.79 28.15
C GLU A 82 -0.75 -12.40 28.84
N VAL A 83 -1.81 -12.70 28.08
CA VAL A 83 -2.98 -13.41 28.61
C VAL A 83 -2.60 -14.80 29.10
N ALA A 84 -1.77 -15.53 28.34
CA ALA A 84 -1.29 -16.85 28.73
C ALA A 84 -0.49 -16.79 30.04
N ARG A 85 0.36 -15.77 30.22
CA ARG A 85 1.12 -15.53 31.46
C ARG A 85 0.21 -15.23 32.64
N ILE A 86 -0.82 -14.39 32.46
CA ILE A 86 -1.80 -14.09 33.51
C ILE A 86 -2.57 -15.35 33.92
N ALA A 87 -2.99 -16.16 32.94
CA ALA A 87 -3.67 -17.43 33.18
C ALA A 87 -2.76 -18.42 33.94
N GLN A 88 -1.49 -18.53 33.57
CA GLN A 88 -0.51 -19.38 34.25
C GLN A 88 -0.27 -18.95 35.69
N THR A 89 -0.08 -17.65 35.94
CA THR A 89 0.08 -17.12 37.31
C THR A 89 -1.18 -17.38 38.15
N SER A 90 -2.37 -17.18 37.56
CA SER A 90 -3.64 -17.46 38.24
C SER A 90 -3.82 -18.95 38.57
N TYR A 91 -3.28 -19.85 37.74
CA TYR A 91 -3.28 -21.29 38.00
C TYR A 91 -2.31 -21.68 39.12
N MET A 92 -1.09 -21.10 39.16
CA MET A 92 -0.08 -21.43 40.17
C MET A 92 -0.41 -20.88 41.56
N VAL A 93 -0.95 -19.66 41.64
CA VAL A 93 -1.32 -19.01 42.91
C VAL A 93 -2.67 -19.54 43.43
N GLY A 94 -3.41 -20.25 42.58
CA GLY A 94 -4.80 -20.65 42.83
C GLY A 94 -5.78 -19.50 42.59
N PRO A 95 -7.07 -19.80 42.36
CA PRO A 95 -8.09 -18.76 42.35
C PRO A 95 -8.06 -18.03 43.70
N ILE A 96 -8.14 -16.69 43.69
CA ILE A 96 -8.44 -15.94 44.91
C ILE A 96 -9.82 -16.42 45.35
N ASP A 97 -9.83 -17.34 46.31
CA ASP A 97 -11.03 -18.06 46.68
C ASP A 97 -11.97 -17.09 47.39
N GLY A 98 -13.18 -16.94 46.88
CA GLY A 98 -14.23 -16.12 47.50
C GLY A 98 -14.55 -16.57 48.93
N MET A 99 -14.13 -17.78 49.32
CA MET A 99 -14.18 -18.25 50.70
C MET A 99 -13.35 -17.40 51.67
N GLN A 100 -12.24 -16.79 51.24
CA GLN A 100 -11.39 -15.98 52.13
C GLN A 100 -12.01 -14.62 52.47
N LEU A 101 -12.88 -14.12 51.58
CA LEU A 101 -13.72 -12.92 51.78
C LEU A 101 -14.91 -13.18 52.72
N MET A 102 -15.31 -14.44 52.93
CA MET A 102 -16.40 -14.84 53.83
C MET A 102 -15.91 -15.40 55.17
N ALA A 103 -14.64 -15.18 55.52
CA ALA A 103 -14.11 -15.62 56.81
C ALA A 103 -14.88 -14.92 57.96
N PRO A 104 -15.32 -15.65 59.00
CA PRO A 104 -16.17 -15.10 60.08
C PRO A 104 -15.59 -13.89 60.84
N ASN A 105 -14.28 -13.66 60.74
CA ASN A 105 -13.54 -12.62 61.46
C ASN A 105 -12.86 -11.60 60.52
N ALA A 106 -13.28 -11.51 59.26
CA ALA A 106 -12.71 -10.54 58.32
C ALA A 106 -13.18 -9.11 58.65
N ASP A 107 -12.25 -8.15 58.70
CA ASP A 107 -12.54 -6.73 58.89
C ASP A 107 -13.42 -6.20 57.73
N PRO A 108 -14.60 -5.60 58.01
CA PRO A 108 -15.52 -5.07 56.99
C PRO A 108 -14.86 -4.11 55.99
N TYR A 109 -13.90 -3.29 56.42
CA TYR A 109 -13.20 -2.35 55.54
C TYR A 109 -12.22 -3.07 54.61
N GLN A 110 -11.57 -4.13 55.10
CA GLN A 110 -10.69 -4.99 54.29
C GLN A 110 -11.49 -5.76 53.23
N VAL A 111 -12.66 -6.28 53.59
CA VAL A 111 -13.56 -6.98 52.66
C VAL A 111 -14.05 -6.05 51.54
N LEU A 112 -14.50 -4.83 51.88
CA LEU A 112 -14.92 -3.84 50.89
C LEU A 112 -13.77 -3.41 49.96
N GLY A 113 -12.57 -3.18 50.51
CA GLY A 113 -11.38 -2.85 49.71
C GLY A 113 -10.97 -3.98 48.74
N GLN A 114 -11.02 -5.24 49.20
CA GLN A 114 -10.77 -6.39 48.34
C GLN A 114 -11.84 -6.57 47.25
N ALA A 115 -13.11 -6.37 47.57
CA ALA A 115 -14.21 -6.42 46.60
C ALA A 115 -14.09 -5.32 45.52
N ALA A 116 -13.70 -4.10 45.91
CA ALA A 116 -13.43 -3.01 44.98
C ALA A 116 -12.27 -3.34 44.03
N ASN A 117 -11.18 -3.91 44.57
CA ASN A 117 -10.04 -4.36 43.77
C ASN A 117 -10.41 -5.48 42.79
N MET A 118 -11.23 -6.45 43.20
CA MET A 118 -11.71 -7.52 42.31
C MET A 118 -12.59 -6.97 41.18
N THR A 119 -13.48 -6.02 41.49
CA THR A 119 -14.35 -5.39 40.50
C THR A 119 -13.52 -4.60 39.48
N TYR A 120 -12.54 -3.83 39.96
CA TYR A 120 -11.59 -3.12 39.09
C TYR A 120 -10.81 -4.08 38.18
N MET A 121 -10.27 -5.18 38.72
CA MET A 121 -9.57 -6.20 37.93
C MET A 121 -10.48 -6.88 36.91
N ALA A 122 -11.73 -7.17 37.25
CA ALA A 122 -12.70 -7.76 36.33
C ALA A 122 -13.04 -6.82 35.17
N GLN A 123 -13.21 -5.51 35.46
CA GLN A 123 -13.40 -4.49 34.44
C GLN A 123 -12.17 -4.36 33.53
N GLU A 124 -10.95 -4.32 34.08
CA GLU A 124 -9.72 -4.26 33.30
C GLU A 124 -9.50 -5.51 32.44
N ARG A 125 -9.85 -6.70 32.94
CA ARG A 125 -9.82 -7.93 32.13
C ARG A 125 -10.81 -7.86 30.97
N THR A 126 -12.00 -7.32 31.18
CA THR A 126 -13.01 -7.17 30.11
C THR A 126 -12.51 -6.24 29.01
N LYS A 127 -12.01 -5.04 29.36
CA LYS A 127 -11.38 -4.12 28.41
C LYS A 127 -10.19 -4.75 27.67
N ARG A 128 -9.42 -5.61 28.35
CA ARG A 128 -8.29 -6.31 27.74
C ARG A 128 -8.75 -7.34 26.70
N VAL A 129 -9.81 -8.10 26.99
CA VAL A 129 -10.39 -9.04 26.02
C VAL A 129 -10.95 -8.29 24.81
N GLU A 130 -11.66 -7.19 25.03
CA GLU A 130 -12.15 -6.33 23.94
C GLU A 130 -11.02 -5.78 23.08
N SER A 131 -9.93 -5.30 23.68
CA SER A 131 -8.78 -4.79 22.92
C SER A 131 -8.05 -5.89 22.14
N ILE A 132 -7.97 -7.12 22.68
CA ILE A 132 -7.43 -8.28 21.94
C ILE A 132 -8.35 -8.65 20.78
N GLN A 133 -9.67 -8.66 20.99
CA GLN A 133 -10.62 -8.94 19.91
C GLN A 133 -10.46 -7.93 18.77
N LYS A 134 -10.36 -6.64 19.11
CA LYS A 134 -10.07 -5.59 18.14
C LYS A 134 -8.75 -5.84 17.38
N LEU A 135 -7.68 -6.21 18.08
CA LEU A 135 -6.39 -6.55 17.45
C LEU A 135 -6.48 -7.78 16.54
N ILE A 136 -7.31 -8.78 16.87
CA ILE A 136 -7.57 -9.94 16.01
C ILE A 136 -8.21 -9.47 14.70
N ASP A 137 -9.24 -8.64 14.78
CA ASP A 137 -9.96 -8.14 13.62
C ASP A 137 -9.07 -7.26 12.73
N GLU A 138 -8.32 -6.33 13.33
CA GLU A 138 -7.33 -5.49 12.63
C GLU A 138 -6.22 -6.33 11.98
N SER A 139 -5.70 -7.34 12.68
CA SER A 139 -4.67 -8.23 12.14
C SER A 139 -5.18 -9.05 10.95
N LYS A 140 -6.44 -9.51 11.02
CA LYS A 140 -7.10 -10.25 9.94
C LYS A 140 -7.32 -9.35 8.72
N GLU A 141 -7.82 -8.14 8.91
CA GLU A 141 -8.03 -7.18 7.83
C GLU A 141 -6.71 -6.77 7.17
N ALA A 142 -5.68 -6.45 7.96
CA ALA A 142 -4.36 -6.10 7.45
C ALA A 142 -3.73 -7.22 6.62
N LYS A 143 -3.94 -8.47 7.03
CA LYS A 143 -3.49 -9.66 6.31
C LYS A 143 -4.21 -9.83 4.97
N LEU A 144 -5.54 -9.66 4.93
CA LEU A 144 -6.31 -9.69 3.69
C LEU A 144 -5.84 -8.60 2.71
N ASN A 145 -5.64 -7.39 3.22
CA ASN A 145 -5.12 -6.26 2.43
C ASN A 145 -3.71 -6.56 1.88
N ALA A 146 -2.81 -7.10 2.70
CA ALA A 146 -1.47 -7.49 2.26
C ALA A 146 -1.52 -8.54 1.12
N ASN A 147 -2.34 -9.57 1.28
CA ASN A 147 -2.53 -10.61 0.28
C ASN A 147 -3.09 -10.05 -1.05
N GLU A 148 -4.06 -9.14 -0.98
CA GLU A 148 -4.59 -8.44 -2.16
C GLU A 148 -3.51 -7.65 -2.90
N LYS A 149 -2.67 -6.89 -2.17
CA LYS A 149 -1.58 -6.11 -2.79
C LYS A 149 -0.49 -7.00 -3.38
N ILE A 150 -0.17 -8.13 -2.74
CA ILE A 150 0.79 -9.11 -3.26
C ILE A 150 0.26 -9.75 -4.55
N GLU A 151 -1.01 -10.15 -4.58
CA GLU A 151 -1.63 -10.70 -5.79
C GLU A 151 -1.71 -9.68 -6.92
N LYS A 152 -1.99 -8.40 -6.59
CA LYS A 152 -1.91 -7.32 -7.57
C LYS A 152 -0.49 -7.16 -8.12
N LEU A 153 0.54 -7.17 -7.26
CA LEU A 153 1.94 -7.10 -7.66
C LEU A 153 2.33 -8.27 -8.58
N ARG A 154 1.90 -9.47 -8.23
CA ARG A 154 2.15 -10.69 -9.00
C ARG A 154 1.52 -10.63 -10.39
N LYS A 155 0.26 -10.20 -10.49
CA LYS A 155 -0.44 -10.02 -11.77
C LYS A 155 0.28 -8.99 -12.64
N GLU A 156 0.71 -7.89 -12.07
CA GLU A 156 1.42 -6.83 -12.79
C GLU A 156 2.78 -7.31 -13.32
N ILE A 157 3.56 -8.02 -12.50
CA ILE A 157 4.83 -8.64 -12.93
C ILE A 157 4.59 -9.57 -14.11
N LYS A 158 3.56 -10.43 -14.05
CA LYS A 158 3.22 -11.35 -15.14
C LYS A 158 2.82 -10.61 -16.42
N ALA A 159 2.00 -9.55 -16.30
CA ALA A 159 1.60 -8.72 -17.44
C ALA A 159 2.83 -8.05 -18.09
N MET A 160 3.75 -7.56 -17.27
CA MET A 160 5.01 -6.95 -17.73
C MET A 160 5.94 -7.94 -18.39
N GLU A 161 6.06 -9.15 -17.86
CA GLU A 161 6.83 -10.24 -18.47
C GLU A 161 6.25 -10.62 -19.84
N ALA A 162 4.92 -10.66 -19.99
CA ALA A 162 4.28 -10.95 -21.27
C ALA A 162 4.58 -9.88 -22.33
N LYS A 163 4.66 -8.61 -21.91
CA LYS A 163 4.94 -7.47 -22.78
C LYS A 163 6.43 -7.23 -23.02
N ARG A 164 7.32 -7.99 -22.37
CA ARG A 164 8.79 -7.90 -22.48
C ARG A 164 9.31 -7.78 -23.91
N LYS A 165 8.89 -8.68 -24.80
CA LYS A 165 9.39 -8.74 -26.18
C LYS A 165 9.09 -7.45 -26.94
N GLU A 166 7.94 -6.84 -26.67
CA GLU A 166 7.54 -5.59 -27.28
C GLU A 166 8.40 -4.43 -26.80
N VAL A 167 8.64 -4.36 -25.49
CA VAL A 167 9.52 -3.34 -24.92
C VAL A 167 10.95 -3.51 -25.44
N ASP A 168 11.48 -4.73 -25.50
CA ASP A 168 12.80 -5.03 -26.06
C ASP A 168 12.89 -4.59 -27.54
N ARG A 169 11.83 -4.82 -28.33
CA ARG A 169 11.74 -4.35 -29.72
C ARG A 169 11.80 -2.83 -29.83
N LEU A 170 11.05 -2.11 -28.98
CA LEU A 170 11.06 -0.65 -28.97
C LEU A 170 12.39 -0.07 -28.47
N LEU A 171 13.01 -0.73 -27.49
CA LEU A 171 14.35 -0.39 -27.00
C LEU A 171 15.40 -0.56 -28.10
N ASN A 172 15.35 -1.64 -28.87
CA ASN A 172 16.25 -1.84 -30.00
C ASN A 172 16.00 -0.83 -31.13
N LYS A 173 14.74 -0.45 -31.35
CA LYS A 173 14.36 0.51 -32.40
C LYS A 173 14.80 1.93 -32.06
N PHE A 174 14.54 2.38 -30.83
CA PHE A 174 14.74 3.76 -30.45
C PHE A 174 16.05 3.99 -29.71
N GLY A 175 16.43 3.09 -28.81
CA GLY A 175 17.60 3.25 -27.95
C GLY A 175 17.49 4.44 -27.00
N PHE A 176 18.19 4.35 -25.87
CA PHE A 176 18.27 5.48 -24.94
C PHE A 176 19.26 6.53 -25.45
N GLN A 177 18.77 7.72 -25.75
CA GLN A 177 19.63 8.82 -26.18
C GLN A 177 20.26 9.52 -24.97
N GLN A 178 21.49 10.00 -25.14
CA GLN A 178 22.14 10.80 -24.12
C GLN A 178 21.66 12.26 -24.19
N PRO A 179 21.41 12.92 -23.05
CA PRO A 179 21.12 14.35 -23.04
C PRO A 179 22.32 15.15 -23.56
N GLY A 180 22.06 16.25 -24.25
CA GLY A 180 23.12 17.10 -24.78
C GLY A 180 22.63 18.48 -25.22
N GLY A 181 23.56 19.30 -25.73
CA GLY A 181 23.29 20.68 -26.15
C GLY A 181 23.02 21.64 -24.98
N ALA A 182 22.66 22.88 -25.31
CA ALA A 182 22.48 23.95 -24.32
C ALA A 182 21.31 23.68 -23.34
N GLU A 183 20.33 22.88 -23.73
CA GLU A 183 19.14 22.58 -22.92
C GLU A 183 19.27 21.31 -22.07
N GLY A 184 20.33 20.51 -22.28
CA GLY A 184 20.52 19.22 -21.60
C GLY A 184 19.40 18.21 -21.84
N LEU A 185 18.67 18.34 -22.95
CA LEU A 185 17.61 17.42 -23.37
C LEU A 185 18.14 16.43 -24.41
N THR A 186 17.49 15.27 -24.50
CA THR A 186 17.77 14.33 -25.59
C THR A 186 17.25 14.87 -26.93
N PRO A 187 17.92 14.59 -28.06
CA PRO A 187 17.45 14.99 -29.39
C PRO A 187 16.01 14.58 -29.70
N ARG A 188 15.60 13.39 -29.23
CA ARG A 188 14.23 12.88 -29.35
C ARG A 188 13.26 13.73 -28.57
N LEU A 189 13.56 14.05 -27.30
CA LEU A 189 12.67 14.88 -26.51
C LEU A 189 12.52 16.28 -27.12
N ILE A 190 13.58 16.86 -27.66
CA ILE A 190 13.53 18.14 -28.40
C ILE A 190 12.56 18.04 -29.58
N SER A 191 12.68 16.98 -30.38
CA SER A 191 11.83 16.74 -31.55
C SER A 191 10.37 16.51 -31.17
N VAL A 192 10.12 15.72 -30.11
CA VAL A 192 8.78 15.43 -29.59
C VAL A 192 8.16 16.70 -29.00
N ARG A 193 8.90 17.47 -28.21
CA ARG A 193 8.45 18.76 -27.67
C ARG A 193 8.08 19.72 -28.78
N ALA A 194 8.91 19.85 -29.82
CA ALA A 194 8.62 20.69 -30.97
C ALA A 194 7.34 20.24 -31.70
N ALA A 195 7.17 18.95 -31.94
CA ALA A 195 5.96 18.40 -32.56
C ALA A 195 4.70 18.65 -31.72
N ILE A 196 4.80 18.51 -30.39
CA ILE A 196 3.69 18.83 -29.48
C ILE A 196 3.36 20.32 -29.56
N MET A 197 4.36 21.20 -29.40
CA MET A 197 4.15 22.66 -29.40
C MET A 197 3.56 23.19 -30.71
N ALA A 198 3.85 22.53 -31.84
CA ALA A 198 3.28 22.89 -33.14
C ALA A 198 1.78 22.54 -33.25
N ASN A 199 1.30 21.50 -32.57
CA ASN A 199 -0.10 21.05 -32.62
C ASN A 199 -0.91 21.53 -31.40
N PHE A 200 -0.24 21.76 -30.28
CA PHE A 200 -0.80 22.13 -28.99
C PHE A 200 0.07 23.24 -28.38
N PRO A 201 -0.17 24.51 -28.70
CA PRO A 201 0.54 25.61 -28.06
C PRO A 201 0.30 25.62 -26.55
N MET A 202 1.38 25.61 -25.76
CA MET A 202 1.31 25.51 -24.30
C MET A 202 1.27 26.90 -23.64
N ARG A 203 0.07 27.36 -23.32
CA ARG A 203 -0.16 28.68 -22.67
C ARG A 203 0.59 28.83 -21.35
N TYR A 204 0.65 27.76 -20.54
CA TYR A 204 1.23 27.78 -19.20
C TYR A 204 2.70 27.31 -19.17
N GLY A 205 3.31 27.13 -20.34
CA GLY A 205 4.69 26.73 -20.48
C GLY A 205 4.93 25.21 -20.45
N VAL A 206 6.20 24.84 -20.52
CA VAL A 206 6.67 23.46 -20.52
C VAL A 206 7.86 23.33 -19.58
N GLY A 207 7.79 22.38 -18.63
CA GLY A 207 8.90 22.09 -17.73
C GLY A 207 9.62 20.80 -18.13
N CYS A 208 10.90 20.86 -18.49
CA CYS A 208 11.68 19.69 -18.94
C CYS A 208 12.77 19.31 -17.93
N LEU A 209 14.05 19.56 -18.23
CA LEU A 209 15.18 19.11 -17.41
C LEU A 209 15.06 19.58 -15.95
N ARG A 210 15.23 18.63 -15.01
CA ARG A 210 15.38 18.89 -13.58
C ARG A 210 16.70 18.29 -13.10
N PRO A 211 17.80 19.05 -13.08
CA PRO A 211 19.10 18.51 -12.67
C PRO A 211 19.04 17.88 -11.27
N GLY A 212 19.60 16.68 -11.12
CA GLY A 212 19.57 15.91 -9.87
C GLY A 212 18.33 15.04 -9.66
N ASP A 213 17.31 15.15 -10.50
CA ASP A 213 16.16 14.23 -10.48
C ASP A 213 16.59 12.82 -10.96
N PRO A 214 16.37 11.74 -10.17
CA PRO A 214 16.80 10.39 -10.54
C PRO A 214 15.96 9.76 -11.67
N GLY A 215 14.82 10.38 -11.99
CA GLY A 215 13.88 9.99 -13.03
C GLY A 215 14.21 10.57 -14.40
N GLU A 216 13.19 10.63 -15.24
CA GLU A 216 13.33 10.95 -16.67
C GLU A 216 13.59 12.45 -16.91
N HIS A 217 13.13 13.32 -16.01
CA HIS A 217 13.43 14.75 -16.06
C HIS A 217 14.92 15.02 -15.90
N GLY A 218 15.60 14.41 -14.92
CA GLY A 218 17.04 14.64 -14.71
C GLY A 218 17.94 13.99 -15.76
N LYS A 219 17.39 13.07 -16.55
CA LYS A 219 18.05 12.47 -17.72
C LYS A 219 17.78 13.24 -19.01
N GLY A 220 17.04 14.34 -18.97
CA GLY A 220 16.67 15.12 -20.16
C GLY A 220 15.73 14.37 -21.12
N ARG A 221 14.91 13.45 -20.59
CA ARG A 221 14.00 12.57 -21.34
C ARG A 221 12.53 12.77 -21.03
N ALA A 222 12.19 13.74 -20.19
CA ALA A 222 10.80 14.09 -19.89
C ALA A 222 10.51 15.60 -19.97
N CYS A 223 9.27 15.90 -20.33
CA CYS A 223 8.69 17.24 -20.22
C CYS A 223 7.25 17.16 -19.68
N ASP A 224 6.90 18.16 -18.88
CA ASP A 224 5.56 18.42 -18.37
C ASP A 224 4.94 19.57 -19.17
N PHE A 225 3.87 19.26 -19.90
CA PHE A 225 3.13 20.18 -20.74
C PHE A 225 1.97 20.75 -19.92
N MET A 226 2.13 22.00 -19.46
CA MET A 226 1.24 22.59 -18.46
C MET A 226 -0.12 22.95 -19.06
N MET A 227 -1.19 22.42 -18.46
CA MET A 227 -2.58 22.73 -18.79
C MET A 227 -3.15 23.82 -17.87
N SER A 228 -2.51 24.11 -16.75
CA SER A 228 -2.89 25.21 -15.86
C SER A 228 -1.65 25.74 -15.17
N ARG A 229 -1.83 26.76 -14.32
CA ARG A 229 -0.78 27.16 -13.39
C ARG A 229 -0.49 26.00 -12.44
N GLY A 230 0.79 25.73 -12.20
CA GLY A 230 1.23 24.66 -11.30
C GLY A 230 0.50 24.70 -9.95
N GLY A 231 0.03 23.54 -9.51
CA GLY A 231 -0.74 23.36 -8.28
C GLY A 231 -2.24 23.61 -8.41
N THR A 232 -2.73 24.06 -9.57
CA THR A 232 -4.16 24.34 -9.82
C THR A 232 -4.74 23.33 -10.79
N MET A 233 -5.90 22.73 -10.49
CA MET A 233 -6.53 21.78 -11.40
C MET A 233 -6.79 22.41 -12.77
N ALA A 234 -6.44 21.71 -13.85
CA ALA A 234 -6.88 22.11 -15.18
C ALA A 234 -8.41 21.96 -15.29
N ALA A 235 -9.07 22.93 -15.94
CA ALA A 235 -10.52 22.95 -16.07
C ALA A 235 -10.95 23.48 -17.46
N GLY A 236 -12.19 23.21 -17.86
CA GLY A 236 -12.75 23.72 -19.11
C GLY A 236 -11.90 23.40 -20.34
N ALA A 237 -11.65 24.42 -21.17
CA ALA A 237 -10.87 24.28 -22.40
C ALA A 237 -9.44 23.78 -22.16
N ASP A 238 -8.83 24.14 -21.02
CA ASP A 238 -7.48 23.71 -20.67
C ASP A 238 -7.42 22.20 -20.37
N ALA A 239 -8.41 21.69 -19.63
CA ALA A 239 -8.52 20.25 -19.38
C ALA A 239 -8.82 19.46 -20.67
N ALA A 240 -9.66 20.02 -21.55
CA ALA A 240 -9.95 19.43 -22.86
C ALA A 240 -8.71 19.41 -23.76
N ASN A 241 -7.87 20.45 -23.71
CA ASN A 241 -6.58 20.47 -24.42
C ASN A 241 -5.63 19.38 -23.91
N GLY A 242 -5.59 19.15 -22.59
CA GLY A 242 -4.83 18.05 -22.00
C GLY A 242 -5.32 16.66 -22.43
N ASP A 243 -6.65 16.46 -22.49
CA ASP A 243 -7.25 15.22 -23.00
C ASP A 243 -6.91 15.00 -24.49
N ALA A 244 -6.97 16.06 -25.30
CA ALA A 244 -6.63 16.00 -26.73
C ALA A 244 -5.13 15.72 -26.97
N LEU A 245 -4.25 16.36 -26.20
CA LEU A 245 -2.81 16.10 -26.24
C LEU A 245 -2.51 14.66 -25.86
N ALA A 246 -3.09 14.15 -24.77
CA ALA A 246 -2.89 12.76 -24.35
C ALA A 246 -3.37 11.78 -25.44
N ALA A 247 -4.54 12.01 -26.04
CA ALA A 247 -5.04 11.19 -27.15
C ALA A 247 -4.11 11.22 -28.38
N TRP A 248 -3.60 12.39 -28.74
CA TRP A 248 -2.65 12.54 -29.84
C TRP A 248 -1.34 11.80 -29.56
N LEU A 249 -0.82 11.88 -28.33
CA LEU A 249 0.39 11.16 -27.93
C LEU A 249 0.18 9.65 -27.89
N ILE A 250 -1.01 9.16 -27.50
CA ILE A 250 -1.33 7.73 -27.57
C ILE A 250 -1.26 7.25 -29.03
N LYS A 251 -1.84 8.02 -29.95
CA LYS A 251 -1.85 7.69 -31.39
C LYS A 251 -0.46 7.76 -32.03
N ASN A 252 0.34 8.76 -31.66
CA ASN A 252 1.60 9.08 -32.34
C ASN A 252 2.86 8.63 -31.59
N GLY A 253 2.75 8.30 -30.31
CA GLY A 253 3.87 7.93 -29.47
C GLY A 253 4.69 6.74 -29.98
N PRO A 254 4.08 5.66 -30.53
CA PRO A 254 4.83 4.54 -31.09
C PRO A 254 5.80 4.91 -32.23
N ARG A 255 5.49 5.96 -33.01
CA ARG A 255 6.39 6.48 -34.06
C ARG A 255 7.38 7.52 -33.53
N LEU A 256 6.98 8.28 -32.51
CA LEU A 256 7.76 9.37 -31.92
C LEU A 256 8.79 8.88 -30.88
N GLY A 257 8.69 7.64 -30.43
CA GLY A 257 9.53 7.10 -29.36
C GLY A 257 9.14 7.61 -27.98
N VAL A 258 7.84 7.88 -27.78
CA VAL A 258 7.28 8.16 -26.45
C VAL A 258 7.15 6.85 -25.69
N MET A 259 7.66 6.81 -24.46
CA MET A 259 7.57 5.66 -23.56
C MET A 259 6.20 5.63 -22.87
N TYR A 260 5.82 6.75 -22.26
CA TYR A 260 4.58 6.86 -21.49
C TYR A 260 4.10 8.29 -21.33
N ILE A 261 2.84 8.38 -20.92
CA ILE A 261 2.14 9.63 -20.62
C ILE A 261 1.55 9.52 -19.21
N ILE A 262 1.49 10.61 -18.45
CA ILE A 262 0.67 10.70 -17.22
C ILE A 262 -0.25 11.90 -17.35
N TRP A 263 -1.54 11.70 -17.09
CA TRP A 263 -2.53 12.77 -17.14
C TRP A 263 -3.75 12.43 -16.28
N LYS A 264 -4.18 13.34 -15.39
CA LYS A 264 -5.32 13.13 -14.47
C LYS A 264 -5.19 11.87 -13.61
N GLN A 265 -4.05 11.72 -12.94
CA GLN A 265 -3.76 10.63 -11.99
C GLN A 265 -3.93 9.22 -12.59
N ARG A 266 -3.55 9.08 -13.86
CA ARG A 266 -3.45 7.82 -14.58
C ARG A 266 -2.32 7.93 -15.56
N TYR A 267 -1.73 6.80 -15.91
CA TYR A 267 -0.67 6.74 -16.89
C TYR A 267 -1.04 5.81 -18.04
N TYR A 268 -0.42 6.04 -19.19
CA TYR A 268 -0.57 5.24 -20.39
C TYR A 268 0.83 4.81 -20.84
N ASP A 269 1.15 3.52 -20.70
CA ASP A 269 2.42 2.97 -21.18
C ASP A 269 2.27 2.52 -22.63
N ILE A 270 2.87 3.31 -23.54
CA ILE A 270 2.83 3.10 -24.98
C ILE A 270 3.58 1.82 -25.37
N ARG A 271 4.60 1.46 -24.60
CA ARG A 271 5.45 0.28 -24.84
C ARG A 271 4.69 -1.01 -24.53
N SER A 272 3.65 -0.90 -23.72
CA SER A 272 2.90 -2.03 -23.20
C SER A 272 1.67 -2.39 -24.08
N GLY A 273 1.43 -1.67 -25.18
CA GLY A 273 0.28 -1.94 -26.06
C GLY A 273 -1.05 -1.32 -25.62
N GLY A 274 -1.06 -0.51 -24.56
CA GLY A 274 -2.13 0.45 -24.27
C GLY A 274 -3.07 0.13 -23.11
N GLY A 275 -3.92 1.11 -22.81
CA GLY A 275 -4.80 1.17 -21.64
C GLY A 275 -4.39 2.29 -20.69
N TRP A 276 -5.37 2.96 -20.08
CA TRP A 276 -5.13 3.85 -18.96
C TRP A 276 -5.12 3.05 -17.67
N ASP A 277 -4.05 3.16 -16.92
CA ASP A 277 -3.92 2.55 -15.61
C ASP A 277 -3.95 3.62 -14.52
N PRO A 278 -4.63 3.35 -13.39
CA PRO A 278 -4.73 4.30 -12.30
C PRO A 278 -3.36 4.48 -11.61
N MET A 279 -3.08 5.71 -11.21
CA MET A 279 -1.91 6.08 -10.42
C MET A 279 -2.31 6.30 -8.96
N SER A 280 -1.44 5.94 -8.02
CA SER A 280 -1.70 6.23 -6.60
C SER A 280 -1.75 7.74 -6.33
N ASN A 281 -2.53 8.13 -5.32
CA ASN A 281 -2.58 9.53 -4.92
C ASN A 281 -1.27 9.91 -4.22
N ARG A 282 -0.53 10.87 -4.79
CA ARG A 282 0.73 11.40 -4.30
C ARG A 282 0.61 12.71 -3.51
N GLY A 283 -0.63 13.12 -3.18
CA GLY A 283 -0.88 14.19 -2.21
C GLY A 283 -1.00 15.61 -2.77
N GLY A 284 -1.24 15.79 -4.07
CA GLY A 284 -1.48 17.12 -4.63
C GLY A 284 -1.79 17.14 -6.12
N VAL A 285 -2.30 18.28 -6.61
CA VAL A 285 -2.66 18.48 -8.03
C VAL A 285 -1.50 18.17 -8.96
N THR A 286 -0.33 18.80 -8.72
CA THR A 286 0.87 18.59 -9.54
C THR A 286 1.41 17.18 -9.41
N ALA A 287 1.50 16.66 -8.18
CA ALA A 287 2.00 15.30 -7.95
C ALA A 287 1.12 14.23 -8.63
N ASN A 288 -0.18 14.51 -8.78
CA ASN A 288 -1.17 13.65 -9.45
C ASN A 288 -1.42 14.04 -10.91
N HIS A 289 -0.64 14.97 -11.48
CA HIS A 289 -0.69 15.33 -12.90
C HIS A 289 -2.08 15.82 -13.36
N TYR A 290 -2.77 16.60 -12.51
CA TYR A 290 -4.04 17.23 -12.88
C TYR A 290 -3.85 18.61 -13.51
N ASP A 291 -2.65 19.17 -13.47
CA ASP A 291 -2.28 20.48 -14.02
C ASP A 291 -1.36 20.40 -15.24
N HIS A 292 -0.86 19.20 -15.60
CA HIS A 292 -0.01 18.99 -16.77
C HIS A 292 -0.08 17.57 -17.33
N VAL A 293 0.17 17.44 -18.63
CA VAL A 293 0.43 16.15 -19.27
C VAL A 293 1.93 15.89 -19.20
N HIS A 294 2.34 14.85 -18.48
CA HIS A 294 3.74 14.41 -18.43
C HIS A 294 4.03 13.47 -19.59
N VAL A 295 5.18 13.64 -20.25
CA VAL A 295 5.63 12.80 -21.36
C VAL A 295 7.08 12.42 -21.15
N SER A 296 7.39 11.13 -21.26
CA SER A 296 8.77 10.66 -21.34
C SER A 296 9.05 9.91 -22.63
N VAL A 297 10.30 9.99 -23.09
CA VAL A 297 10.78 9.37 -24.32
C VAL A 297 11.95 8.41 -24.06
N PHE A 298 12.17 7.50 -25.00
CA PHE A 298 13.38 6.68 -25.03
C PHE A 298 14.62 7.59 -25.08
#